data_AF-A0A957NZJ7-F1
#
_entry.id   AF-A0A957NZJ7-F1
#
_cell.length_a   1.000
_cell.length_b   1.000
_cell.length_c   1.000
_cell.angle_alpha   90.00
_cell.angle_beta   90.00
_cell.angle_gamma   90.00
#
_symmetry.space_group_name_H-M   'P 1'
#
loop_
_entity.id
_entity.type
_entity.pdbx_description
1 polymer ?
#
loop_
_entity_poly.entity_id
_entity_poly.type
_entity_poly.pdbx_seq_one_letter_code
_entity_poly.pdbx_strand_id
1 'polypeptide(L)'
;MGIENLKNHFFGRERLLREICQGVLATQPASFSLVGSKLLGKSQILNHLAAPTGPLCDPELADWRPPAFQAGGRVFVCKIDCDAQEAQEDLLSFLQQRLLHQLRQEERLPLDWRAVENQPSMGRQIWQIARQINDMNYRLVVLFDNFDSVFQRQLISMDAVDELRPLTLELAMVVATEQPLHDLDRDLAASPLFNVMTQLFINLLEPDAARAWLEGYAESYPVIGHMIDELLVMTGQHPYLLHRIGDILLEIGQMLPIAQATADEIRPLIRLRLAEHGRLLFVTLRRKLQQPPTRVSKETVQRLVEQLQEKPLPMNQIGRDNFAAANWLINQAIVSYSPEGYRLFSPLFADFLAARAQPEEAPQPRSAPAVPPIETDIYQQLTKIEAALLRYFVEHSNTVIPPEELLAKVWRRPNATTRRVQEAIRRLRQQLEAVSPPIGAIENDRGRGYRFVPTQG
;
A
#
# COMPACT_ATOMS: atom_id res chain seq x y z
N MET A 1 -15.53 17.52 13.03
CA MET A 1 -14.38 17.67 12.11
C MET A 1 -14.84 17.39 10.67
N GLY A 2 -14.40 18.14 9.65
CA GLY A 2 -14.80 17.84 8.26
C GLY A 2 -14.21 16.52 7.75
N ILE A 3 -14.88 15.83 6.82
CA ILE A 3 -14.48 14.50 6.30
C ILE A 3 -13.06 14.50 5.73
N GLU A 4 -12.67 15.59 5.04
CA GLU A 4 -11.30 15.72 4.50
C GLU A 4 -10.25 15.82 5.61
N ASN A 5 -10.56 16.46 6.73
CA ASN A 5 -9.67 16.51 7.89
C ASN A 5 -9.56 15.15 8.58
N LEU A 6 -10.68 14.40 8.69
CA LEU A 6 -10.65 13.06 9.25
C LEU A 6 -9.84 12.08 8.38
N LYS A 7 -9.90 12.22 7.06
CA LYS A 7 -9.11 11.40 6.12
C LYS A 7 -7.60 11.62 6.25
N ASN A 8 -7.18 12.78 6.74
CA ASN A 8 -5.77 13.11 6.97
C ASN A 8 -5.32 12.77 8.39
N HIS A 9 -6.25 12.38 9.28
CA HIS A 9 -5.92 11.97 10.63
C HIS A 9 -5.39 10.52 10.65
N PHE A 10 -4.46 10.25 11.55
CA PHE A 10 -3.85 8.93 11.73
C PHE A 10 -4.45 8.25 12.96
N PHE A 11 -4.88 6.99 12.81
CA PHE A 11 -5.54 6.25 13.88
C PHE A 11 -4.78 4.97 14.25
N GLY A 12 -4.64 4.72 15.56
CA GLY A 12 -4.09 3.48 16.12
C GLY A 12 -2.58 3.33 15.99
N ARG A 13 -2.09 2.10 16.19
CA ARG A 13 -0.67 1.73 16.01
C ARG A 13 0.31 2.50 16.90
N GLU A 14 -0.15 3.07 18.00
CA GLU A 14 0.65 3.91 18.89
C GLU A 14 1.85 3.15 19.46
N ARG A 15 1.65 1.90 19.89
CA ARG A 15 2.74 1.05 20.40
C ARG A 15 3.85 0.87 19.37
N LEU A 16 3.47 0.56 18.13
CA LEU A 16 4.41 0.36 17.02
C LEU A 16 5.14 1.67 16.69
N LEU A 17 4.43 2.80 16.62
CA LEU A 17 5.03 4.10 16.36
C LEU A 17 5.98 4.52 17.47
N ARG A 18 5.59 4.33 18.73
CA ARG A 18 6.42 4.65 19.90
C ARG A 18 7.69 3.81 19.91
N GLU A 19 7.60 2.53 19.61
CA GLU A 19 8.77 1.64 19.47
C GLU A 19 9.74 2.14 18.38
N ILE A 20 9.20 2.52 17.21
CA ILE A 20 10.00 3.11 16.13
C ILE A 20 10.66 4.42 16.60
N CYS A 21 9.89 5.35 17.17
CA CYS A 21 10.40 6.65 17.63
C CYS A 21 11.51 6.49 18.68
N GLN A 22 11.34 5.58 19.63
CA GLN A 22 12.38 5.30 20.64
C GLN A 22 13.62 4.68 20.02
N GLY A 23 13.46 3.72 19.11
CA GLY A 23 14.58 3.02 18.48
C GLY A 23 15.36 3.90 17.49
N VAL A 24 14.69 4.61 16.58
CA VAL A 24 15.36 5.44 15.57
C VAL A 24 16.09 6.64 16.17
N LEU A 25 15.65 7.09 17.36
CA LEU A 25 16.25 8.22 18.08
C LEU A 25 17.14 7.77 19.26
N ALA A 26 17.35 6.46 19.45
CA ALA A 26 18.24 5.94 20.48
C ALA A 26 19.68 6.42 20.24
N THR A 27 20.55 6.30 21.26
CA THR A 27 21.97 6.69 21.15
C THR A 27 22.66 5.97 19.98
N GLN A 28 22.46 4.65 19.90
CA GLN A 28 22.73 3.88 18.69
C GLN A 28 21.40 3.70 17.94
N PRO A 29 21.26 4.25 16.72
CA PRO A 29 20.00 4.24 16.01
C PRO A 29 19.63 2.80 15.60
N ALA A 30 18.41 2.39 15.93
CA ALA A 30 17.85 1.14 15.43
C ALA A 30 17.25 1.34 14.03
N SER A 31 17.31 0.28 13.22
CA SER A 31 16.64 0.22 11.93
C SER A 31 15.49 -0.79 11.96
N PHE A 32 14.40 -0.48 11.26
CA PHE A 32 13.14 -1.23 11.30
C PHE A 32 12.68 -1.63 9.90
N SER A 33 12.10 -2.83 9.79
CA SER A 33 11.39 -3.30 8.60
C SER A 33 9.90 -3.41 8.91
N LEU A 34 9.10 -2.54 8.31
CA LEU A 34 7.64 -2.55 8.34
C LEU A 34 7.11 -3.55 7.31
N VAL A 35 6.70 -4.73 7.78
CA VAL A 35 6.24 -5.82 6.91
C VAL A 35 4.72 -5.92 6.94
N GLY A 36 4.07 -5.93 5.79
CA GLY A 36 2.63 -6.20 5.74
C GLY A 36 2.06 -6.15 4.33
N SER A 37 0.88 -6.72 4.11
CA SER A 37 0.24 -6.75 2.80
C SER A 37 -0.04 -5.35 2.20
N LYS A 38 -0.32 -5.28 0.89
CA LYS A 38 -0.78 -4.04 0.26
C LYS A 38 -2.04 -3.54 0.96
N LEU A 39 -2.21 -2.22 0.99
CA LEU A 39 -3.40 -1.54 1.53
C LEU A 39 -3.56 -1.61 3.07
N LEU A 40 -2.58 -2.14 3.80
CA LEU A 40 -2.54 -2.05 5.28
C LEU A 40 -2.00 -0.72 5.81
N GLY A 41 -1.84 0.31 4.97
CA GLY A 41 -1.45 1.65 5.43
C GLY A 41 0.02 1.81 5.83
N LYS A 42 0.94 1.00 5.28
CA LYS A 42 2.39 1.17 5.50
C LYS A 42 2.89 2.55 5.07
N SER A 43 2.53 2.98 3.86
CA SER A 43 2.80 4.33 3.35
C SER A 43 2.21 5.41 4.24
N GLN A 44 1.06 5.18 4.86
CA GLN A 44 0.47 6.15 5.80
C GLN A 44 1.22 6.22 7.13
N ILE A 45 1.75 5.10 7.65
CA ILE A 45 2.68 5.13 8.79
C ILE A 45 3.91 5.98 8.43
N LEU A 46 4.53 5.73 7.28
CA LEU A 46 5.72 6.49 6.87
C LEU A 46 5.42 7.98 6.64
N ASN A 47 4.25 8.30 6.07
CA ASN A 47 3.81 9.69 5.93
C ASN A 47 3.61 10.36 7.29
N HIS A 48 2.99 9.65 8.23
CA HIS A 48 2.75 10.17 9.57
C HIS A 48 4.07 10.36 10.33
N LEU A 49 5.03 9.43 10.23
CA LEU A 49 6.38 9.60 10.79
C LEU A 49 7.11 10.82 10.18
N ALA A 50 6.97 11.04 8.87
CA ALA A 50 7.62 12.16 8.17
C ALA A 50 6.92 13.51 8.35
N ALA A 51 5.67 13.53 8.82
CA ALA A 51 4.91 14.76 8.94
C ALA A 51 5.50 15.66 10.04
N PRO A 52 5.43 17.00 9.88
CA PRO A 52 5.78 17.93 10.96
C PRO A 52 4.95 17.72 12.24
N THR A 53 3.68 17.34 12.07
CA THR A 53 2.74 16.93 13.13
C THR A 53 2.79 15.41 13.40
N GLY A 54 3.92 14.79 13.06
CA GLY A 54 4.20 13.37 13.26
C GLY A 54 4.98 13.12 14.54
N PRO A 55 5.02 11.89 15.06
CA PRO A 55 5.60 11.58 16.37
C PRO A 55 7.12 11.81 16.46
N LEU A 56 7.83 11.96 15.33
CA LEU A 56 9.25 12.31 15.32
C LEU A 56 9.49 13.81 15.60
N CYS A 57 8.54 14.67 15.25
CA CYS A 57 8.72 16.13 15.26
C CYS A 57 7.71 16.85 16.18
N ASP A 58 6.48 16.36 16.29
CA ASP A 58 5.37 17.01 16.98
C ASP A 58 5.64 17.26 18.47
N PRO A 59 5.57 18.51 18.96
CA PRO A 59 5.70 18.83 20.38
C PRO A 59 4.71 18.10 21.29
N GLU A 60 3.49 17.81 20.84
CA GLU A 60 2.46 17.13 21.64
C GLU A 60 2.83 15.68 21.97
N LEU A 61 3.69 15.07 21.14
CA LEU A 61 4.18 13.69 21.28
C LEU A 61 5.63 13.65 21.78
N ALA A 62 6.08 14.70 22.49
CA ALA A 62 7.44 14.78 23.01
C ALA A 62 7.82 13.64 23.94
N ASP A 63 6.88 13.11 24.72
CA ASP A 63 7.07 11.98 25.64
C ASP A 63 7.38 10.66 24.93
N TRP A 64 7.11 10.54 23.63
CA TRP A 64 7.44 9.35 22.84
C TRP A 64 8.92 9.29 22.46
N ARG A 65 9.63 10.41 22.58
CA ARG A 65 11.02 10.56 22.15
C ARG A 65 11.98 10.51 23.34
N PRO A 66 13.22 10.03 23.15
CA PRO A 66 14.26 10.12 24.18
C PRO A 66 14.51 11.58 24.60
N PRO A 67 14.97 11.83 25.84
CA PRO A 67 15.18 13.19 26.38
C PRO A 67 15.98 14.13 25.45
N ALA A 68 16.99 13.60 24.76
CA ALA A 68 17.83 14.38 23.84
C ALA A 68 17.08 14.95 22.61
N PHE A 69 15.93 14.37 22.27
CA PHE A 69 15.17 14.68 21.05
C PHE A 69 13.73 15.15 21.32
N GLN A 70 13.35 15.39 22.59
CA GLN A 70 11.98 15.82 22.94
C GLN A 70 11.53 17.12 22.28
N ALA A 71 12.47 18.00 21.93
CA ALA A 71 12.15 19.27 21.26
C ALA A 71 11.81 19.11 19.75
N GLY A 72 12.05 17.94 19.15
CA GLY A 72 11.76 17.65 17.74
C GLY A 72 12.65 18.33 16.69
N GLY A 73 13.09 19.57 16.94
CA GLY A 73 13.90 20.35 16.01
C GLY A 73 15.31 19.81 15.72
N ARG A 74 15.66 18.65 16.30
CA ARG A 74 16.93 17.95 16.08
C ARG A 74 16.80 16.67 15.25
N VAL A 75 15.63 16.44 14.65
CA VAL A 75 15.35 15.25 13.85
C VAL A 75 15.11 15.67 12.39
N PHE A 76 15.90 15.10 11.48
CA PHE A 76 15.70 15.24 10.05
C PHE A 76 15.13 13.95 9.49
N VAL A 77 14.01 14.05 8.79
CA VAL A 77 13.36 12.90 8.18
C VAL A 77 13.39 13.03 6.66
N CYS A 78 13.99 12.05 5.99
CA CYS A 78 14.01 11.96 4.54
C CYS A 78 13.20 10.74 4.10
N LYS A 79 12.12 10.97 3.35
CA LYS A 79 11.27 9.88 2.82
C LYS A 79 11.60 9.60 1.37
N ILE A 80 11.87 8.36 1.02
CA ILE A 80 12.12 7.86 -0.33
C ILE A 80 10.95 6.97 -0.75
N ASP A 81 10.45 7.18 -1.96
CA ASP A 81 9.50 6.25 -2.60
C ASP A 81 10.27 5.39 -3.60
N CYS A 82 10.46 4.11 -3.27
CA CYS A 82 11.21 3.17 -4.10
C CYS A 82 10.42 2.68 -5.32
N ASP A 83 9.14 3.08 -5.47
CA ASP A 83 8.41 2.90 -6.72
C ASP A 83 8.78 3.94 -7.80
N ALA A 84 9.49 5.02 -7.42
CA ALA A 84 9.98 6.01 -8.36
C ALA A 84 11.01 5.38 -9.32
N GLN A 85 10.98 5.81 -10.59
CA GLN A 85 11.85 5.23 -11.61
C GLN A 85 13.33 5.48 -11.28
N GLU A 86 13.64 6.69 -10.82
CA GLU A 86 14.98 7.12 -10.43
C GLU A 86 15.52 6.28 -9.26
N ALA A 87 14.67 5.96 -8.28
CA ALA A 87 15.03 5.11 -7.15
C ALA A 87 15.27 3.65 -7.56
N GLN A 88 14.57 3.17 -8.60
CA GLN A 88 14.77 1.82 -9.13
C GLN A 88 16.06 1.73 -9.96
N GLU A 89 16.43 2.78 -10.68
CA GLU A 89 17.67 2.83 -11.47
C GLU A 89 18.92 2.93 -10.59
N ASP A 90 18.93 3.84 -9.62
CA ASP A 90 20.03 4.01 -8.66
C ASP A 90 19.52 4.60 -7.34
N LEU A 91 19.27 3.72 -6.37
CA LEU A 91 18.73 4.10 -5.07
C LEU A 91 19.67 5.03 -4.28
N LEU A 92 20.99 4.78 -4.32
CA LEU A 92 21.97 5.52 -3.54
C LEU A 92 22.12 6.95 -4.09
N SER A 93 22.20 7.09 -5.42
CA SER A 93 22.21 8.39 -6.07
C SER A 93 20.93 9.18 -5.79
N PHE A 94 19.76 8.53 -5.90
CA PHE A 94 18.49 9.18 -5.62
C PHE A 94 18.36 9.64 -4.15
N LEU A 95 18.78 8.80 -3.20
CA LEU A 95 18.82 9.15 -1.77
C LEU A 95 19.78 10.32 -1.52
N GLN A 96 21.00 10.26 -2.07
CA GLN A 96 22.01 11.30 -1.90
C GLN A 96 21.52 12.65 -2.43
N GLN A 97 20.98 12.70 -3.64
CA GLN A 97 20.45 13.93 -4.23
C GLN A 97 19.33 14.53 -3.38
N ARG A 98 18.43 13.69 -2.86
CA ARG A 98 17.31 14.14 -2.04
C ARG A 98 17.77 14.65 -0.67
N LEU A 99 18.71 13.96 -0.03
CA LEU A 99 19.33 14.40 1.22
C LEU A 99 20.06 15.73 1.04
N LEU A 100 20.88 15.86 -0.01
CA LEU A 100 21.59 17.11 -0.30
C LEU A 100 20.62 18.26 -0.55
N HIS A 101 19.56 18.03 -1.32
CA HIS A 101 18.55 19.06 -1.58
C HIS A 101 17.85 19.51 -0.29
N GLN A 102 17.45 18.56 0.56
CA GLN A 102 16.77 18.87 1.82
C GLN A 102 17.69 19.57 2.82
N LEU A 103 18.93 19.09 2.99
CA LEU A 103 19.88 19.65 3.97
C LEU A 103 20.46 20.99 3.53
N ARG A 104 20.60 21.26 2.22
CA ARG A 104 21.06 22.57 1.74
C ARG A 104 20.02 23.68 1.94
N GLN A 105 18.75 23.33 2.11
CA GLN A 105 17.68 24.29 2.44
C GLN A 105 17.66 24.62 3.95
N GLU A 106 18.38 23.86 4.77
CA GLU A 106 18.44 24.04 6.21
C GLU A 106 19.65 24.91 6.61
N GLU A 107 19.40 26.21 6.80
CA GLU A 107 20.45 27.18 7.19
C GLU A 107 21.08 26.88 8.57
N ARG A 108 20.42 26.03 9.38
CA ARG A 108 20.82 25.72 10.77
C ARG A 108 21.97 24.73 10.89
N LEU A 109 22.34 24.04 9.82
CA LEU A 109 23.36 22.98 9.83
C LEU A 109 24.65 23.42 9.14
N PRO A 110 25.72 23.71 9.89
CA PRO A 110 27.04 24.01 9.31
C PRO A 110 27.75 22.71 8.90
N LEU A 111 27.30 22.08 7.81
CA LEU A 111 27.93 20.88 7.25
C LEU A 111 29.19 21.24 6.46
N ASP A 112 30.26 20.45 6.65
CA ASP A 112 31.44 20.51 5.81
C ASP A 112 31.20 19.73 4.51
N TRP A 113 30.64 20.43 3.53
CA TRP A 113 30.35 19.90 2.21
C TRP A 113 31.60 19.44 1.46
N ARG A 114 32.77 20.04 1.71
CA ARG A 114 34.02 19.61 1.07
C ARG A 114 34.43 18.24 1.56
N ALA A 115 34.32 17.98 2.86
CA ALA A 115 34.59 16.65 3.43
C ALA A 115 33.63 15.57 2.90
N VAL A 116 32.38 15.95 2.58
CA VAL A 116 31.41 15.06 1.94
C VAL A 116 31.79 14.79 0.49
N GLU A 117 31.99 15.84 -0.33
CA GLU A 117 32.30 15.72 -1.77
C GLU A 117 33.62 14.97 -2.04
N ASN A 118 34.57 15.00 -1.10
CA ASN A 118 35.84 14.27 -1.18
C ASN A 118 35.72 12.75 -0.94
N GLN A 119 34.55 12.23 -0.56
CA GLN A 119 34.38 10.79 -0.33
C GLN A 119 34.31 9.99 -1.65
N PRO A 120 34.86 8.76 -1.68
CA PRO A 120 35.06 8.00 -2.92
C PRO A 120 33.79 7.33 -3.47
N SER A 121 32.75 7.12 -2.64
CA SER A 121 31.49 6.48 -3.06
C SER A 121 30.28 7.23 -2.51
N MET A 122 29.13 7.07 -3.16
CA MET A 122 27.87 7.70 -2.74
C MET A 122 27.44 7.23 -1.34
N GLY A 123 27.60 5.94 -1.02
CA GLY A 123 27.36 5.44 0.33
C GLY A 123 28.25 6.12 1.37
N ARG A 124 29.55 6.32 1.08
CA ARG A 124 30.48 7.04 1.97
C ARG A 124 30.10 8.51 2.14
N GLN A 125 29.61 9.17 1.09
CA GLN A 125 29.10 10.55 1.17
C GLN A 125 27.91 10.65 2.13
N ILE A 126 26.92 9.77 1.99
CA ILE A 126 25.75 9.71 2.87
C ILE A 126 26.17 9.41 4.32
N TRP A 127 27.09 8.47 4.51
CA TRP A 127 27.66 8.15 5.82
C TRP A 127 28.34 9.36 6.46
N GLN A 128 29.15 10.10 5.70
CA GLN A 128 29.86 11.28 6.19
C GLN A 128 28.89 12.40 6.58
N ILE A 129 27.80 12.59 5.81
CA ILE A 129 26.71 13.50 6.18
C ILE A 129 26.09 13.07 7.51
N ALA A 130 25.71 11.79 7.62
CA ALA A 130 25.08 11.26 8.83
C ALA A 130 25.94 11.43 10.08
N ARG A 131 27.24 11.14 9.95
CA ARG A 131 28.20 11.29 11.03
C ARG A 131 28.33 12.75 11.49
N GLN A 132 28.47 13.70 10.56
CA GLN A 132 28.52 15.12 10.91
C GLN A 132 27.23 15.58 11.63
N ILE A 133 26.07 15.12 11.16
CA ILE A 133 24.77 15.41 11.79
C ILE A 133 24.72 14.82 13.21
N ASN A 134 25.15 13.57 13.40
CA ASN A 134 25.20 12.92 14.70
C ASN A 134 26.17 13.62 15.67
N ASP A 135 27.35 14.04 15.20
CA ASP A 135 28.34 14.78 16.00
C ASP A 135 27.79 16.12 16.51
N MET A 136 26.82 16.71 15.80
CA MET A 136 26.09 17.92 16.22
C MET A 136 24.87 17.62 17.12
N ASN A 137 24.67 16.37 17.55
CA ASN A 137 23.51 15.88 18.30
C ASN A 137 22.17 16.00 17.54
N TYR A 138 22.21 15.96 16.21
CA TYR A 138 21.03 15.79 15.38
C TYR A 138 20.88 14.32 14.98
N ARG A 139 19.69 13.92 14.53
CA ARG A 139 19.43 12.58 14.02
C ARG A 139 18.88 12.64 12.60
N LEU A 140 19.48 11.86 11.71
CA LEU A 140 18.96 11.64 10.36
C LEU A 140 18.22 10.29 10.31
N VAL A 141 16.93 10.35 9.96
CA VAL A 141 16.03 9.21 9.80
C VAL A 141 15.64 9.10 8.33
N VAL A 142 15.87 7.93 7.73
CA VAL A 142 15.50 7.66 6.33
C VAL A 142 14.36 6.66 6.29
N LEU A 143 13.27 7.04 5.61
CA LEU A 143 12.07 6.22 5.46
C LEU A 143 11.97 5.74 4.01
N PHE A 144 12.04 4.44 3.77
CA PHE A 144 11.88 3.85 2.45
C PHE A 144 10.49 3.23 2.31
N ASP A 145 9.69 3.76 1.39
CA ASP A 145 8.39 3.17 1.02
C ASP A 145 8.53 2.28 -0.21
N ASN A 146 7.70 1.24 -0.31
CA ASN A 146 7.68 0.28 -1.43
C ASN A 146 9.06 -0.33 -1.76
N PHE A 147 9.86 -0.63 -0.74
CA PHE A 147 11.26 -1.02 -0.93
C PHE A 147 11.44 -2.33 -1.73
N ASP A 148 10.43 -3.21 -1.73
CA ASP A 148 10.43 -4.44 -2.54
C ASP A 148 10.66 -4.16 -4.04
N SER A 149 10.24 -2.99 -4.52
CA SER A 149 10.26 -2.64 -5.93
C SER A 149 11.66 -2.42 -6.50
N VAL A 150 12.65 -2.10 -5.65
CA VAL A 150 14.04 -1.94 -6.11
C VAL A 150 14.65 -3.30 -6.49
N PHE A 151 14.16 -4.39 -5.90
CA PHE A 151 14.62 -5.75 -6.19
C PHE A 151 13.94 -6.37 -7.41
N GLN A 152 12.69 -6.00 -7.72
CA GLN A 152 11.91 -6.58 -8.82
C GLN A 152 12.54 -6.40 -10.20
N ARG A 153 13.44 -5.42 -10.37
CA ARG A 153 14.16 -5.17 -11.62
C ARG A 153 15.62 -5.66 -11.63
N GLN A 154 16.09 -6.31 -10.55
CA GLN A 154 17.49 -6.73 -10.38
C GLN A 154 18.51 -5.57 -10.50
N LEU A 155 18.11 -4.33 -10.18
CA LEU A 155 18.95 -3.14 -10.38
C LEU A 155 19.88 -2.82 -9.19
N ILE A 156 19.59 -3.35 -7.99
CA ILE A 156 20.58 -3.28 -6.90
C ILE A 156 21.52 -4.48 -7.02
N SER A 157 22.79 -4.22 -7.35
CA SER A 157 23.87 -5.21 -7.17
C SER A 157 24.10 -5.48 -5.68
N MET A 158 24.59 -6.67 -5.31
CA MET A 158 25.01 -6.93 -3.92
C MET A 158 25.88 -5.82 -3.35
N ASP A 159 26.75 -5.23 -4.19
CA ASP A 159 27.64 -4.13 -3.82
C ASP A 159 26.89 -2.91 -3.28
N ALA A 160 25.76 -2.53 -3.88
CA ALA A 160 24.97 -1.38 -3.43
C ALA A 160 24.23 -1.66 -2.10
N VAL A 161 23.84 -2.90 -1.82
CA VAL A 161 23.30 -3.29 -0.49
C VAL A 161 24.40 -3.30 0.56
N ASP A 162 25.61 -3.75 0.20
CA ASP A 162 26.77 -3.70 1.08
C ASP A 162 27.19 -2.26 1.40
N GLU A 163 27.01 -1.32 0.47
CA GLU A 163 27.20 0.12 0.73
C GLU A 163 26.17 0.71 1.71
N LEU A 164 24.97 0.13 1.81
CA LEU A 164 23.98 0.52 2.82
C LEU A 164 24.33 0.03 4.23
N ARG A 165 25.16 -1.00 4.37
CA ARG A 165 25.47 -1.59 5.69
C ARG A 165 26.15 -0.61 6.64
N PRO A 166 27.25 0.08 6.29
CA PRO A 166 27.86 1.09 7.16
C PRO A 166 26.89 2.21 7.56
N LEU A 167 25.87 2.48 6.73
CA LEU A 167 24.88 3.51 7.02
C LEU A 167 24.06 3.18 8.27
N THR A 168 23.73 1.92 8.52
CA THR A 168 22.96 1.50 9.72
C THR A 168 23.58 1.91 11.06
N LEU A 169 24.89 2.19 11.09
CA LEU A 169 25.59 2.58 12.31
C LEU A 169 25.31 4.04 12.68
N GLU A 170 25.13 4.91 11.68
CA GLU A 170 24.96 6.36 11.86
C GLU A 170 23.52 6.80 11.56
N LEU A 171 22.80 6.06 10.73
CA LEU A 171 21.47 6.40 10.23
C LEU A 171 20.44 5.44 10.79
N ALA A 172 19.29 5.99 11.19
CA ALA A 172 18.11 5.18 11.43
C ALA A 172 17.35 4.98 10.13
N MET A 173 17.02 3.75 9.80
CA MET A 173 16.23 3.42 8.60
C MET A 173 14.92 2.75 8.97
N VAL A 174 13.83 3.15 8.31
CA VAL A 174 12.55 2.44 8.38
C VAL A 174 12.14 2.06 6.96
N VAL A 175 12.07 0.76 6.71
CA VAL A 175 11.84 0.20 5.37
C VAL A 175 10.48 -0.47 5.33
N ALA A 176 9.59 -0.07 4.42
CA ALA A 176 8.30 -0.69 4.23
C ALA A 176 8.29 -1.69 3.08
N THR A 177 7.88 -2.92 3.39
CA THR A 177 7.85 -4.05 2.46
C THR A 177 6.56 -4.86 2.56
N GLU A 178 6.24 -5.60 1.50
CA GLU A 178 5.10 -6.53 1.48
C GLU A 178 5.37 -7.84 2.20
N GLN A 179 6.61 -8.29 2.13
CA GLN A 179 7.07 -9.53 2.72
C GLN A 179 8.33 -9.25 3.53
N PRO A 180 8.70 -10.13 4.48
CA PRO A 180 9.97 -10.02 5.17
C PRO A 180 11.12 -9.93 4.16
N LEU A 181 12.11 -9.08 4.42
CA LEU A 181 13.24 -8.86 3.51
C LEU A 181 13.98 -10.16 3.15
N HIS A 182 14.08 -11.11 4.08
CA HIS A 182 14.69 -12.44 3.85
C HIS A 182 13.88 -13.35 2.91
N ASP A 183 12.60 -13.06 2.70
CA ASP A 183 11.74 -13.82 1.77
C ASP A 183 11.76 -13.23 0.35
N LEU A 184 12.28 -12.01 0.17
CA LEU A 184 12.29 -11.32 -1.14
C LEU A 184 13.32 -11.89 -2.11
N ASP A 185 14.52 -12.21 -1.63
CA ASP A 185 15.61 -12.77 -2.43
C ASP A 185 16.55 -13.58 -1.51
N ARG A 186 16.89 -14.80 -1.92
CA ARG A 186 17.69 -15.75 -1.14
C ARG A 186 19.14 -15.30 -0.96
N ASP A 187 19.69 -14.61 -1.95
CA ASP A 187 21.08 -14.15 -1.93
C ASP A 187 21.21 -12.89 -1.06
N LEU A 188 20.18 -12.05 -1.09
CA LEU A 188 20.04 -10.88 -0.22
C LEU A 188 19.68 -11.24 1.22
N ALA A 189 18.96 -12.35 1.46
CA ALA A 189 18.66 -12.84 2.80
C ALA A 189 19.92 -13.16 3.62
N ALA A 190 21.05 -13.43 2.96
CA ALA A 190 22.34 -13.58 3.62
C ALA A 190 23.01 -12.24 3.98
N SER A 191 22.49 -11.12 3.48
CA SER A 191 23.06 -9.79 3.73
C SER A 191 22.96 -9.44 5.22
N PRO A 192 24.09 -9.10 5.86
CA PRO A 192 24.11 -8.65 7.25
C PRO A 192 23.27 -7.40 7.50
N LEU A 193 22.96 -6.59 6.46
CA LEU A 193 22.10 -5.42 6.57
C LEU A 193 20.71 -5.78 7.12
N PHE A 194 20.09 -6.83 6.57
CA PHE A 194 18.73 -7.20 6.93
C PHE A 194 18.64 -7.95 8.27
N ASN A 195 19.74 -8.56 8.72
CA ASN A 195 19.81 -9.21 10.03
C ASN A 195 19.84 -8.21 11.19
N VAL A 196 20.25 -6.96 10.95
CA VAL A 196 20.31 -5.92 11.98
C VAL A 196 18.97 -5.19 12.13
N MET A 197 18.05 -5.33 11.17
CA MET A 197 16.75 -4.65 11.22
C MET A 197 15.73 -5.40 12.08
N THR A 198 15.06 -4.67 12.96
CA THR A 198 13.92 -5.21 13.73
C THR A 198 12.69 -5.29 12.82
N GLN A 199 12.09 -6.48 12.72
CA GLN A 199 10.90 -6.69 11.90
C GLN A 199 9.62 -6.37 12.68
N LEU A 200 8.82 -5.46 12.15
CA LEU A 200 7.53 -5.05 12.69
C LEU A 200 6.43 -5.42 11.70
N PHE A 201 5.62 -6.42 12.07
CA PHE A 201 4.50 -6.86 11.25
C PHE A 201 3.29 -5.95 11.46
N ILE A 202 2.78 -5.40 10.37
CA ILE A 202 1.61 -4.53 10.35
C ILE A 202 0.37 -5.39 10.12
N ASN A 203 -0.54 -5.36 11.09
CA ASN A 203 -1.79 -6.09 11.06
C ASN A 203 -2.99 -5.16 10.85
N LEU A 204 -4.20 -5.72 10.97
CA LEU A 204 -5.46 -4.97 11.11
C LEU A 204 -5.37 -3.97 12.27
N LEU A 205 -6.18 -2.92 12.22
CA LEU A 205 -6.19 -1.91 13.28
C LEU A 205 -6.71 -2.48 14.59
N GLU A 206 -6.23 -1.92 15.70
CA GLU A 206 -6.76 -2.23 17.02
C GLU A 206 -8.26 -1.88 17.08
N PRO A 207 -9.11 -2.69 17.76
CA PRO A 207 -10.55 -2.46 17.81
C PRO A 207 -10.93 -1.05 18.28
N ASP A 208 -10.23 -0.54 19.29
CA ASP A 208 -10.48 0.80 19.85
C ASP A 208 -10.10 1.91 18.87
N ALA A 209 -8.98 1.73 18.13
CA ALA A 209 -8.56 2.68 17.11
C ALA A 209 -9.52 2.70 15.91
N ALA A 210 -9.98 1.53 15.46
CA ALA A 210 -10.98 1.43 14.40
C ALA A 210 -12.32 2.04 14.84
N ARG A 211 -12.72 1.86 16.10
CA ARG A 211 -13.91 2.50 16.69
C ARG A 211 -13.76 4.02 16.70
N ALA A 212 -12.66 4.54 17.23
CA ALA A 212 -12.39 5.98 17.28
C ALA A 212 -12.43 6.63 15.88
N TRP A 213 -11.92 5.93 14.85
CA TRP A 213 -12.04 6.38 13.47
C TRP A 213 -13.51 6.51 13.04
N LEU A 214 -14.33 5.50 13.29
CA LEU A 214 -15.76 5.53 12.96
C LEU A 214 -16.53 6.59 13.75
N GLU A 215 -16.19 6.81 15.02
CA GLU A 215 -16.75 7.88 15.85
C GLU A 215 -16.45 9.26 15.24
N GLY A 216 -15.26 9.46 14.66
CA GLY A 216 -14.94 10.67 13.92
C GLY A 216 -15.86 10.91 12.71
N TYR A 217 -16.35 9.87 12.04
CA TYR A 217 -17.40 10.02 11.02
C TYR A 217 -18.76 10.35 11.65
N ALA A 218 -19.06 9.81 12.83
CA ALA A 218 -20.32 10.05 13.54
C ALA A 218 -20.53 11.53 13.92
N GLU A 219 -19.44 12.30 14.12
CA GLU A 219 -19.52 13.75 14.32
C GLU A 219 -20.20 14.49 13.15
N SER A 220 -19.96 14.02 11.92
CA SER A 220 -20.56 14.61 10.70
C SER A 220 -21.83 13.88 10.27
N TYR A 221 -21.95 12.61 10.64
CA TYR A 221 -23.05 11.72 10.24
C TYR A 221 -23.56 10.91 11.45
N PRO A 222 -24.48 11.47 12.26
CA PRO A 222 -24.93 10.84 13.51
C PRO A 222 -25.44 9.41 13.36
N VAL A 223 -26.03 9.07 12.20
CA VAL A 223 -26.48 7.70 11.87
C VAL A 223 -25.37 6.66 11.97
N ILE A 224 -24.12 7.04 11.73
CA ILE A 224 -22.95 6.16 11.83
C ILE A 224 -22.71 5.73 13.27
N GLY A 225 -23.01 6.58 14.25
CA GLY A 225 -22.92 6.25 15.67
C GLY A 225 -23.73 5.01 16.05
N HIS A 226 -24.88 4.79 15.40
CA HIS A 226 -25.72 3.61 15.63
C HIS A 226 -25.26 2.36 14.86
N MET A 227 -24.30 2.49 13.96
CA MET A 227 -23.84 1.42 13.07
C MET A 227 -22.38 1.01 13.31
N ILE A 228 -21.70 1.60 14.30
CA ILE A 228 -20.26 1.39 14.53
C ILE A 228 -19.91 -0.10 14.63
N ASP A 229 -20.60 -0.86 15.48
CA ASP A 229 -20.28 -2.28 15.70
C ASP A 229 -20.46 -3.10 14.41
N GLU A 230 -21.52 -2.80 13.66
CA GLU A 230 -21.78 -3.44 12.38
C GLU A 230 -20.70 -3.08 11.33
N LEU A 231 -20.29 -1.81 11.27
CA LEU A 231 -19.23 -1.36 10.37
C LEU A 231 -17.86 -1.94 10.75
N LEU A 232 -17.57 -2.12 12.04
CA LEU A 232 -16.38 -2.83 12.50
C LEU A 232 -16.37 -4.29 12.01
N VAL A 233 -17.51 -4.96 12.07
CA VAL A 233 -17.67 -6.32 11.52
C VAL A 233 -17.53 -6.32 10.00
N MET A 234 -18.21 -5.43 9.28
CA MET A 234 -18.17 -5.36 7.81
C MET A 234 -16.77 -5.04 7.28
N THR A 235 -16.06 -4.12 7.92
CA THR A 235 -14.71 -3.71 7.50
C THR A 235 -13.63 -4.66 8.01
N GLY A 236 -13.91 -5.44 9.04
CA GLY A 236 -12.91 -6.29 9.68
C GLY A 236 -11.73 -5.52 10.24
N GLN A 237 -11.93 -4.25 10.63
CA GLN A 237 -10.88 -3.33 11.09
C GLN A 237 -9.77 -3.09 10.04
N HIS A 238 -10.05 -3.37 8.76
CA HIS A 238 -9.06 -3.18 7.71
C HIS A 238 -8.95 -1.69 7.35
N PRO A 239 -7.76 -1.06 7.46
CA PRO A 239 -7.58 0.39 7.26
C PRO A 239 -8.12 0.88 5.91
N TYR A 240 -7.90 0.12 4.84
CA TYR A 240 -8.42 0.45 3.51
C TYR A 240 -9.95 0.55 3.47
N LEU A 241 -10.68 -0.39 4.08
CA LEU A 241 -12.14 -0.37 4.07
C LEU A 241 -12.68 0.75 4.98
N LEU A 242 -12.06 0.96 6.14
CA LEU A 242 -12.39 2.07 7.03
C LEU A 242 -12.22 3.43 6.34
N HIS A 243 -11.12 3.61 5.61
CA HIS A 243 -10.88 4.83 4.84
C HIS A 243 -11.94 5.07 3.75
N ARG A 244 -12.46 4.01 3.13
CA ARG A 244 -13.50 4.10 2.09
C ARG A 244 -14.87 4.51 2.62
N ILE A 245 -15.12 4.39 3.93
CA ILE A 245 -16.40 4.82 4.51
C ILE A 245 -16.65 6.30 4.21
N GLY A 246 -15.64 7.17 4.34
CA GLY A 246 -15.80 8.58 4.02
C GLY A 246 -16.23 8.86 2.57
N ASP A 247 -15.68 8.11 1.60
CA ASP A 247 -16.09 8.22 0.18
C ASP A 247 -17.54 7.75 0.00
N ILE A 248 -17.89 6.63 0.63
CA ILE A 248 -19.23 6.02 0.53
C ILE A 248 -20.30 6.94 1.13
N LEU A 249 -20.02 7.58 2.27
CA LEU A 249 -20.95 8.52 2.89
C LEU A 249 -21.16 9.75 2.01
N LEU A 250 -20.13 10.24 1.32
CA LEU A 250 -20.29 11.31 0.35
C LEU A 250 -21.15 10.89 -0.85
N GLU A 251 -20.95 9.68 -1.39
CA GLU A 251 -21.73 9.12 -2.50
C GLU A 251 -23.20 8.91 -2.12
N ILE A 252 -23.47 8.30 -0.97
CA ILE A 252 -24.84 8.08 -0.49
C ILE A 252 -25.52 9.43 -0.21
N GLY A 253 -24.78 10.42 0.29
CA GLY A 253 -25.30 11.76 0.57
C GLY A 253 -25.79 12.52 -0.66
N GLN A 254 -25.32 12.14 -1.85
CA GLN A 254 -25.81 12.69 -3.13
C GLN A 254 -27.14 12.06 -3.56
N MET A 255 -27.44 10.84 -3.10
CA MET A 255 -28.63 10.09 -3.48
C MET A 255 -29.75 10.20 -2.43
N LEU A 256 -29.37 10.31 -1.15
CA LEU A 256 -30.28 10.35 -0.01
C LEU A 256 -29.78 11.37 1.03
N PRO A 257 -30.67 12.15 1.68
CA PRO A 257 -30.29 13.02 2.78
C PRO A 257 -29.88 12.21 4.01
N ILE A 258 -28.60 11.86 4.13
CA ILE A 258 -28.06 11.00 5.21
C ILE A 258 -28.41 11.52 6.60
N ALA A 259 -28.49 12.84 6.79
CA ALA A 259 -28.79 13.45 8.08
C ALA A 259 -30.18 13.09 8.63
N GLN A 260 -31.11 12.65 7.78
CA GLN A 260 -32.49 12.28 8.16
C GLN A 260 -32.76 10.78 7.99
N ALA A 261 -31.84 10.05 7.38
CA ALA A 261 -32.01 8.65 7.07
C ALA A 261 -31.70 7.77 8.28
N THR A 262 -32.45 6.68 8.39
CA THR A 262 -32.30 5.71 9.48
C THR A 262 -31.17 4.72 9.20
N ALA A 263 -30.64 4.08 10.25
CA ALA A 263 -29.60 3.07 10.11
C ALA A 263 -30.05 1.92 9.18
N ASP A 264 -31.31 1.50 9.24
CA ASP A 264 -31.85 0.40 8.43
C ASP A 264 -31.95 0.74 6.94
N GLU A 265 -32.21 2.01 6.58
CA GLU A 265 -32.24 2.47 5.19
C GLU A 265 -30.83 2.54 4.59
N ILE A 266 -29.86 2.99 5.37
CA ILE A 266 -28.49 3.23 4.90
C ILE A 266 -27.66 1.95 4.91
N ARG A 267 -27.90 1.04 5.86
CA ARG A 267 -27.18 -0.24 6.00
C ARG A 267 -26.99 -1.01 4.70
N PRO A 268 -28.03 -1.35 3.92
CA PRO A 268 -27.85 -2.11 2.68
C PRO A 268 -27.03 -1.34 1.64
N LEU A 269 -27.15 0.00 1.59
CA LEU A 269 -26.39 0.85 0.68
C LEU A 269 -24.91 0.89 1.05
N ILE A 270 -24.58 1.07 2.32
CA ILE A 270 -23.19 1.04 2.79
C ILE A 270 -22.58 -0.33 2.54
N ARG A 271 -23.29 -1.43 2.86
CA ARG A 271 -22.79 -2.79 2.61
C ARG A 271 -22.45 -3.01 1.14
N LEU A 272 -23.36 -2.63 0.24
CA LEU A 272 -23.16 -2.74 -1.21
C LEU A 272 -21.96 -1.92 -1.67
N ARG A 273 -21.89 -0.64 -1.29
CA ARG A 273 -20.80 0.25 -1.67
C ARG A 273 -19.46 -0.16 -1.08
N LEU A 274 -19.42 -0.65 0.15
CA LEU A 274 -18.20 -1.20 0.76
C LEU A 274 -17.69 -2.42 -0.01
N ALA A 275 -18.58 -3.29 -0.48
CA ALA A 275 -18.20 -4.42 -1.31
C ALA A 275 -17.62 -3.97 -2.67
N GLU A 276 -18.21 -2.93 -3.28
CA GLU A 276 -17.73 -2.34 -4.53
C GLU A 276 -16.35 -1.68 -4.36
N HIS A 277 -16.22 -0.74 -3.43
CA HIS A 277 -14.96 -0.03 -3.14
C HIS A 277 -13.87 -0.96 -2.57
N GLY A 278 -14.28 -2.03 -1.88
CA GLY A 278 -13.43 -3.08 -1.34
C GLY A 278 -12.87 -4.05 -2.39
N ARG A 279 -13.40 -4.05 -3.62
CA ARG A 279 -13.02 -5.02 -4.67
C ARG A 279 -11.52 -5.05 -4.96
N LEU A 280 -10.84 -3.89 -4.97
CA LEU A 280 -9.39 -3.83 -5.16
C LEU A 280 -8.64 -4.62 -4.09
N LEU A 281 -9.03 -4.46 -2.83
CA LEU A 281 -8.46 -5.21 -1.71
C LEU A 281 -8.74 -6.70 -1.89
N PHE A 282 -9.98 -7.08 -2.16
CA PHE A 282 -10.38 -8.49 -2.24
C PHE A 282 -9.68 -9.24 -3.39
N VAL A 283 -9.57 -8.61 -4.56
CA VAL A 283 -8.80 -9.15 -5.70
C VAL A 283 -7.33 -9.30 -5.34
N THR A 284 -6.75 -8.31 -4.65
CA THR A 284 -5.35 -8.34 -4.21
C THR A 284 -5.10 -9.49 -3.24
N LEU A 285 -5.95 -9.66 -2.22
CA LEU A 285 -5.84 -10.76 -1.25
C LEU A 285 -6.05 -12.13 -1.93
N ARG A 286 -7.03 -12.26 -2.84
CA ARG A 286 -7.25 -13.50 -3.60
C ARG A 286 -6.03 -13.89 -4.43
N ARG A 287 -5.38 -12.94 -5.10
CA ARG A 287 -4.14 -13.23 -5.85
C ARG A 287 -3.05 -13.79 -4.93
N LYS A 288 -2.92 -13.25 -3.71
CA LYS A 288 -1.98 -13.78 -2.71
C LYS A 288 -2.32 -15.20 -2.27
N LEU A 289 -3.61 -15.50 -2.06
CA LEU A 289 -4.06 -16.87 -1.75
C LEU A 289 -3.69 -17.87 -2.85
N GLN A 290 -3.62 -17.44 -4.11
CA GLN A 290 -3.25 -18.29 -5.25
C GLN A 290 -1.74 -18.57 -5.35
N GLN A 291 -0.92 -17.70 -4.75
CA GLN A 291 0.54 -17.72 -4.81
C GLN A 291 1.14 -17.51 -3.41
N PRO A 292 0.94 -18.45 -2.47
CA PRO A 292 1.58 -18.37 -1.16
C PRO A 292 3.10 -18.57 -1.27
N PRO A 293 3.89 -18.14 -0.28
CA PRO A 293 5.34 -18.34 -0.25
C PRO A 293 5.70 -19.82 -0.27
N THR A 294 6.90 -20.15 -0.77
CA THR A 294 7.37 -21.56 -0.91
C THR A 294 7.34 -22.37 0.38
N ARG A 295 7.46 -21.74 1.55
CA ARG A 295 7.37 -22.38 2.87
C ARG A 295 5.94 -22.75 3.31
N VAL A 296 4.92 -22.31 2.57
CA VAL A 296 3.50 -22.50 2.93
C VAL A 296 2.80 -23.31 1.83
N SER A 297 2.23 -24.48 2.18
CA SER A 297 1.47 -25.31 1.23
C SER A 297 0.22 -24.58 0.76
N LYS A 298 0.06 -24.51 -0.57
CA LYS A 298 -1.11 -23.92 -1.23
C LYS A 298 -2.39 -24.69 -0.92
N GLU A 299 -2.33 -26.01 -0.91
CA GLU A 299 -3.47 -26.88 -0.59
C GLU A 299 -3.95 -26.64 0.85
N THR A 300 -3.01 -26.43 1.77
CA THR A 300 -3.31 -26.14 3.18
C THR A 300 -3.97 -24.78 3.35
N VAL A 301 -3.43 -23.75 2.68
CA VAL A 301 -4.03 -22.40 2.66
C VAL A 301 -5.45 -22.45 2.10
N GLN A 302 -5.66 -23.12 0.98
CA GLN A 302 -6.96 -23.21 0.34
C GLN A 302 -7.98 -23.91 1.25
N ARG A 303 -7.62 -25.06 1.84
CA ARG A 303 -8.49 -25.79 2.78
C ARG A 303 -8.88 -24.95 3.99
N LEU A 304 -7.92 -24.22 4.58
CA LEU A 304 -8.21 -23.35 5.72
C LEU A 304 -9.16 -22.20 5.34
N VAL A 305 -8.96 -21.60 4.17
CA VAL A 305 -9.81 -20.53 3.68
C VAL A 305 -11.22 -21.02 3.36
N GLU A 306 -11.37 -22.23 2.82
CA GLU A 306 -12.68 -22.87 2.61
C GLU A 306 -13.40 -23.12 3.94
N GLN A 307 -12.71 -23.67 4.94
CA GLN A 307 -13.27 -23.88 6.28
C GLN A 307 -13.72 -22.57 6.96
N LEU A 308 -12.90 -21.51 6.84
CA LEU A 308 -13.17 -20.19 7.42
C LEU A 308 -14.29 -19.43 6.70
N GLN A 309 -14.63 -19.80 5.46
CA GLN A 309 -15.80 -19.25 4.75
C GLN A 309 -17.11 -19.81 5.32
N GLU A 310 -17.11 -21.08 5.74
CA GLU A 310 -18.30 -21.72 6.31
C GLU A 310 -18.56 -21.28 7.75
N LYS A 311 -17.53 -21.27 8.59
CA LYS A 311 -17.66 -20.92 10.00
C LYS A 311 -16.32 -20.51 10.64
N PRO A 312 -16.36 -19.73 11.74
CA PRO A 312 -15.17 -19.49 12.55
C PRO A 312 -14.55 -20.81 13.03
N LEU A 313 -13.21 -20.87 13.04
CA LEU A 313 -12.45 -22.01 13.54
C LEU A 313 -12.01 -21.76 14.99
N PRO A 314 -12.41 -22.60 15.96
CA PRO A 314 -11.90 -22.53 17.33
C PRO A 314 -10.38 -22.64 17.43
N MET A 315 -9.80 -22.04 18.47
CA MET A 315 -8.34 -21.99 18.69
C MET A 315 -7.65 -23.36 18.70
N ASN A 316 -8.35 -24.39 19.18
CA ASN A 316 -7.84 -25.75 19.31
C ASN A 316 -7.92 -26.58 18.00
N GLN A 317 -8.52 -26.05 16.93
CA GLN A 317 -8.68 -26.78 15.66
C GLN A 317 -7.54 -26.54 14.66
N ILE A 318 -6.67 -25.55 14.89
CA ILE A 318 -5.48 -25.36 14.07
C ILE A 318 -4.39 -26.33 14.56
N GLY A 319 -4.31 -27.47 13.88
CA GLY A 319 -3.22 -28.44 14.08
C GLY A 319 -1.84 -27.87 13.72
N ARG A 320 -0.78 -28.53 14.19
CA ARG A 320 0.62 -28.10 13.95
C ARG A 320 0.95 -27.92 12.46
N ASP A 321 0.41 -28.78 11.61
CA ASP A 321 0.64 -28.75 10.16
C ASP A 321 0.01 -27.53 9.48
N ASN A 322 -1.05 -26.96 10.08
CA ASN A 322 -1.77 -25.81 9.55
C ASN A 322 -1.26 -24.48 10.11
N PHE A 323 -0.40 -24.51 11.14
CA PHE A 323 0.02 -23.32 11.89
C PHE A 323 0.79 -22.32 11.02
N ALA A 324 1.69 -22.79 10.15
CA ALA A 324 2.43 -21.93 9.23
C ALA A 324 1.50 -21.20 8.24
N ALA A 325 0.50 -21.91 7.70
CA ALA A 325 -0.50 -21.34 6.81
C ALA A 325 -1.41 -20.34 7.55
N ALA A 326 -1.86 -20.67 8.75
CA ALA A 326 -2.68 -19.78 9.58
C ALA A 326 -1.95 -18.48 9.94
N ASN A 327 -0.70 -18.57 10.42
CA ASN A 327 0.13 -17.40 10.72
C ASN A 327 0.37 -16.54 9.49
N TRP A 328 0.62 -17.18 8.34
CA TRP A 328 0.76 -16.44 7.09
C TRP A 328 -0.54 -15.68 6.73
N LEU A 329 -1.71 -16.33 6.84
CA LEU A 329 -3.00 -15.69 6.59
C LEU A 329 -3.27 -14.50 7.54
N ILE A 330 -2.88 -14.61 8.81
CA ILE A 330 -2.96 -13.54 9.81
C ILE A 330 -2.05 -12.38 9.41
N ASN A 331 -0.79 -12.66 9.06
CA ASN A 331 0.19 -11.65 8.65
C ASN A 331 -0.19 -10.96 7.32
N GLN A 332 -1.00 -11.62 6.47
CA GLN A 332 -1.57 -11.01 5.27
C GLN A 332 -2.88 -10.24 5.54
N ALA A 333 -3.32 -10.17 6.80
CA ALA A 333 -4.59 -9.58 7.22
C ALA A 333 -5.82 -10.19 6.53
N ILE A 334 -5.73 -11.47 6.15
CA ILE A 334 -6.84 -12.24 5.58
C ILE A 334 -7.67 -12.86 6.70
N VAL A 335 -7.01 -13.26 7.78
CA VAL A 335 -7.63 -13.86 8.97
C VAL A 335 -7.43 -12.94 10.16
N SER A 336 -8.51 -12.74 10.91
CA SER A 336 -8.49 -12.14 12.23
C SER A 336 -8.64 -13.24 13.28
N TYR A 337 -8.07 -13.02 14.46
CA TYR A 337 -8.18 -13.94 15.58
C TYR A 337 -8.74 -13.20 16.79
N SER A 338 -9.56 -13.89 17.56
CA SER A 338 -10.21 -13.39 18.77
C SER A 338 -10.34 -14.53 19.78
N PRO A 339 -10.76 -14.28 21.03
CA PRO A 339 -11.03 -15.36 21.98
C PRO A 339 -12.00 -16.43 21.45
N GLU A 340 -12.88 -16.08 20.51
CA GLU A 340 -13.85 -16.98 19.87
C GLU A 340 -13.24 -17.89 18.80
N GLY A 341 -12.00 -17.61 18.36
CA GLY A 341 -11.30 -18.35 17.32
C GLY A 341 -10.85 -17.48 16.16
N TYR A 342 -10.57 -18.15 15.03
CA TYR A 342 -10.12 -17.58 13.78
C TYR A 342 -11.30 -17.38 12.83
N ARG A 343 -11.32 -16.24 12.14
CA ARG A 343 -12.33 -15.93 11.12
C ARG A 343 -11.70 -15.13 9.98
N LEU A 344 -12.28 -15.19 8.79
CA LEU A 344 -11.94 -14.21 7.75
C LEU A 344 -12.16 -12.80 8.30
N PHE A 345 -11.28 -11.87 7.95
CA PHE A 345 -11.31 -10.54 8.54
C PHE A 345 -12.67 -9.83 8.33
N SER A 346 -13.29 -10.02 7.16
CA SER A 346 -14.54 -9.37 6.78
C SER A 346 -15.52 -10.37 6.14
N PRO A 347 -16.82 -10.30 6.47
CA PRO A 347 -17.85 -11.07 5.79
C PRO A 347 -18.00 -10.67 4.31
N LEU A 348 -17.70 -9.42 3.94
CA LEU A 348 -17.73 -8.97 2.55
C LEU A 348 -16.67 -9.69 1.71
N PHE A 349 -15.53 -10.01 2.32
CA PHE A 349 -14.50 -10.80 1.67
C PHE A 349 -14.93 -12.27 1.52
N ALA A 350 -15.62 -12.83 2.51
CA ALA A 350 -16.20 -14.18 2.41
C ALA A 350 -17.22 -14.26 1.25
N ASP A 351 -18.15 -13.30 1.17
CA ASP A 351 -19.12 -13.19 0.08
C ASP A 351 -18.43 -13.10 -1.29
N PHE A 352 -17.35 -12.29 -1.38
CA PHE A 352 -16.55 -12.16 -2.59
C PHE A 352 -15.88 -13.48 -3.02
N LEU A 353 -15.35 -14.26 -2.08
CA LEU A 353 -14.75 -15.57 -2.38
C LEU A 353 -15.82 -16.57 -2.83
N ALA A 354 -16.96 -16.63 -2.14
CA ALA A 354 -18.08 -17.51 -2.48
C ALA A 354 -18.63 -17.24 -3.89
N ALA A 355 -18.84 -15.95 -4.24
CA ALA A 355 -19.31 -15.55 -5.56
C ALA A 355 -18.35 -15.93 -6.71
N ARG A 356 -17.06 -16.12 -6.41
CA ARG A 356 -16.02 -16.53 -7.37
C ARG A 356 -15.73 -18.04 -7.36
N ALA A 357 -16.25 -18.77 -6.38
CA ALA A 357 -16.14 -20.22 -6.26
C ALA A 357 -17.28 -20.94 -7.00
N GLN A 358 -18.41 -20.26 -7.21
CA GLN A 358 -19.42 -20.72 -8.15
C GLN A 358 -18.77 -20.83 -9.54
N PRO A 359 -18.94 -21.95 -10.26
CA PRO A 359 -18.56 -22.00 -11.65
C PRO A 359 -19.33 -20.88 -12.34
N GLU A 360 -18.62 -19.84 -12.82
CA GLU A 360 -19.16 -19.00 -13.87
C GLU A 360 -19.69 -20.00 -14.91
N GLU A 361 -20.99 -19.93 -15.25
CA GLU A 361 -21.43 -20.40 -16.56
C GLU A 361 -20.53 -19.65 -17.54
N ALA A 362 -19.46 -20.33 -17.94
CA ALA A 362 -18.50 -19.79 -18.87
C ALA A 362 -19.34 -19.37 -20.09
N PRO A 363 -19.32 -18.10 -20.51
CA PRO A 363 -19.65 -17.81 -21.89
C PRO A 363 -18.73 -18.73 -22.69
N GLN A 364 -19.33 -19.65 -23.45
CA GLN A 364 -18.60 -20.64 -24.23
C GLN A 364 -17.41 -19.96 -24.90
N PRO A 365 -16.19 -20.53 -24.84
CA PRO A 365 -15.07 -19.98 -25.56
C PRO A 365 -15.39 -20.06 -27.05
N ARG A 366 -15.92 -18.97 -27.61
CA ARG A 366 -15.82 -18.73 -29.04
C ARG A 366 -14.32 -18.57 -29.28
N SER A 367 -13.75 -19.54 -29.96
CA SER A 367 -12.37 -19.55 -30.46
C SER A 367 -11.92 -18.12 -30.76
N ALA A 368 -10.95 -17.63 -29.99
CA ALA A 368 -10.32 -16.35 -30.26
C ALA A 368 -9.69 -16.42 -31.66
N PRO A 369 -10.03 -15.52 -32.60
CA PRO A 369 -9.19 -15.30 -33.76
C PRO A 369 -7.82 -14.85 -33.28
N ALA A 370 -6.76 -15.38 -33.89
CA ALA A 370 -5.40 -14.92 -33.64
C ALA A 370 -5.33 -13.41 -33.87
N VAL A 371 -4.92 -12.66 -32.85
CA VAL A 371 -4.78 -11.20 -32.91
C VAL A 371 -3.57 -10.89 -33.83
N PRO A 372 -3.75 -10.14 -34.94
CA PRO A 372 -2.62 -9.70 -35.75
C PRO A 372 -1.77 -8.69 -34.96
N PRO A 373 -0.45 -8.63 -35.19
CA PRO A 373 0.42 -7.66 -34.54
C PRO A 373 -0.02 -6.24 -34.90
N ILE A 374 -0.37 -5.45 -33.88
CA ILE A 374 -0.69 -4.03 -34.04
C ILE A 374 0.60 -3.28 -34.40
N GLU A 375 0.60 -2.59 -35.54
CA GLU A 375 1.75 -1.86 -36.07
C GLU A 375 2.29 -0.81 -35.06
N THR A 376 3.62 -0.73 -34.99
CA THR A 376 4.40 0.07 -34.03
C THR A 376 4.14 1.59 -34.10
N ASP A 377 3.52 2.08 -35.16
CA ASP A 377 3.37 3.51 -35.44
C ASP A 377 2.31 4.23 -34.57
N ILE A 378 1.23 3.55 -34.17
CA ILE A 378 0.22 4.19 -33.30
C ILE A 378 0.80 4.57 -31.93
N TYR A 379 1.70 3.74 -31.40
CA TYR A 379 2.30 3.97 -30.08
C TYR A 379 3.20 5.21 -30.03
N GLN A 380 3.69 5.70 -31.18
CA GLN A 380 4.52 6.90 -31.25
C GLN A 380 3.69 8.20 -31.17
N GLN A 381 2.40 8.15 -31.52
CA GLN A 381 1.50 9.31 -31.51
C GLN A 381 0.73 9.45 -30.18
N LEU A 382 0.73 8.40 -29.36
CA LEU A 382 0.08 8.38 -28.06
C LEU A 382 0.99 8.95 -26.96
N THR A 383 0.39 9.59 -25.96
CA THR A 383 1.11 9.90 -24.73
C THR A 383 1.54 8.61 -24.01
N LYS A 384 2.56 8.67 -23.14
CA LYS A 384 3.05 7.52 -22.38
C LYS A 384 1.94 6.75 -21.66
N ILE A 385 0.94 7.47 -21.14
CA ILE A 385 -0.19 6.91 -20.40
C ILE A 385 -1.21 6.27 -21.36
N GLU A 386 -1.51 6.92 -22.49
CA GLU A 386 -2.42 6.35 -23.50
C GLU A 386 -1.82 5.11 -24.16
N ALA A 387 -0.51 5.08 -24.40
CA ALA A 387 0.20 3.90 -24.89
C ALA A 387 0.15 2.74 -23.89
N ALA A 388 0.38 3.02 -22.61
CA ALA A 388 0.27 2.02 -21.54
C ALA A 388 -1.17 1.52 -21.38
N LEU A 389 -2.15 2.41 -21.51
CA LEU A 389 -3.57 2.09 -21.47
C LEU A 389 -3.97 1.18 -22.63
N LEU A 390 -3.54 1.50 -23.85
CA LEU A 390 -3.82 0.70 -25.04
C LEU A 390 -3.18 -0.70 -24.93
N ARG A 391 -1.92 -0.80 -24.48
CA ARG A 391 -1.28 -2.11 -24.24
C ARG A 391 -2.06 -2.95 -23.24
N TYR A 392 -2.49 -2.34 -22.13
CA TYR A 392 -3.27 -3.03 -21.12
C TYR A 392 -4.60 -3.54 -21.68
N PHE A 393 -5.29 -2.72 -22.48
CA PHE A 393 -6.53 -3.10 -23.15
C PHE A 393 -6.35 -4.21 -24.20
N VAL A 394 -5.26 -4.19 -24.96
CA VAL A 394 -4.95 -5.21 -25.97
C VAL A 394 -4.63 -6.55 -25.28
N GLU A 395 -3.81 -6.53 -24.23
CA GLU A 395 -3.49 -7.72 -23.42
C GLU A 395 -4.75 -8.32 -22.78
N HIS A 396 -5.73 -7.48 -22.45
CA HIS A 396 -7.00 -7.87 -21.83
C HIS A 396 -8.18 -7.67 -22.78
N SER A 397 -7.99 -7.95 -24.08
CA SER A 397 -9.02 -7.79 -25.11
C SER A 397 -10.30 -8.55 -24.76
N ASN A 398 -11.45 -7.97 -25.11
CA ASN A 398 -12.79 -8.49 -24.83
C ASN A 398 -13.16 -8.65 -23.34
N THR A 399 -12.33 -8.17 -22.41
CA THR A 399 -12.65 -8.16 -20.98
C THR A 399 -13.07 -6.77 -20.50
N VAL A 400 -13.95 -6.72 -19.49
CA VAL A 400 -14.39 -5.45 -18.88
C VAL A 400 -13.45 -5.09 -17.74
N ILE A 401 -12.79 -3.95 -17.89
CA ILE A 401 -11.77 -3.45 -16.97
C ILE A 401 -12.32 -2.24 -16.18
N PRO A 402 -12.43 -2.32 -14.85
CA PRO A 402 -12.91 -1.21 -14.03
C PRO A 402 -11.99 0.03 -14.05
N PRO A 403 -12.52 1.26 -13.91
CA PRO A 403 -11.69 2.47 -13.85
C PRO A 403 -10.64 2.46 -12.73
N GLU A 404 -10.97 1.84 -11.59
CA GLU A 404 -10.09 1.74 -10.43
C GLU A 404 -8.93 0.77 -10.70
N GLU A 405 -9.18 -0.28 -11.49
CA GLU A 405 -8.14 -1.19 -11.95
C GLU A 405 -7.18 -0.48 -12.90
N LEU A 406 -7.72 0.32 -13.83
CA LEU A 406 -6.90 1.14 -14.73
C LEU A 406 -6.04 2.13 -13.92
N LEU A 407 -6.63 2.79 -12.91
CA LEU A 407 -5.87 3.66 -12.02
C LEU A 407 -4.74 2.93 -11.28
N ALA A 408 -4.99 1.72 -10.81
CA ALA A 408 -4.02 0.92 -10.08
C ALA A 408 -2.93 0.34 -10.99
N LYS A 409 -3.28 -0.09 -12.21
CA LYS A 409 -2.41 -0.85 -13.11
C LYS A 409 -1.69 0.01 -14.14
N VAL A 410 -2.40 0.99 -14.71
CA VAL A 410 -1.87 1.89 -15.74
C VAL A 410 -1.31 3.17 -15.12
N TRP A 411 -2.03 3.78 -14.17
CA TRP A 411 -1.55 5.01 -13.49
C TRP A 411 -0.74 4.75 -12.23
N ARG A 412 -0.73 3.52 -11.70
CA ARG A 412 -0.13 3.17 -10.40
C ARG A 412 -0.55 4.08 -9.26
N ARG A 413 -1.74 4.66 -9.35
CA ARG A 413 -2.32 5.61 -8.40
C ARG A 413 -3.75 5.20 -8.09
N PRO A 414 -3.96 4.15 -7.28
CA PRO A 414 -5.29 3.62 -6.97
C PRO A 414 -6.20 4.61 -6.22
N ASN A 415 -5.62 5.68 -5.64
CA ASN A 415 -6.34 6.74 -4.93
C ASN A 415 -6.62 7.98 -5.80
N ALA A 416 -6.24 7.98 -7.08
CA ALA A 416 -6.51 9.11 -7.97
C ALA A 416 -7.98 9.11 -8.43
N THR A 417 -8.44 10.26 -8.94
CA THR A 417 -9.83 10.40 -9.39
C THR A 417 -10.08 9.57 -10.65
N THR A 418 -11.21 8.87 -10.73
CA THR A 418 -11.65 8.13 -11.94
C THR A 418 -11.88 9.05 -13.15
N ARG A 419 -12.08 10.36 -12.95
CA ARG A 419 -12.12 11.37 -14.01
C ARG A 419 -10.88 11.37 -14.90
N ARG A 420 -9.70 11.04 -14.37
CA ARG A 420 -8.45 10.96 -15.16
C ARG A 420 -8.49 9.80 -16.16
N VAL A 421 -9.09 8.68 -15.75
CA VAL A 421 -9.30 7.52 -16.63
C VAL A 421 -10.32 7.88 -17.72
N GLN A 422 -11.42 8.54 -17.34
CA GLN A 422 -12.43 8.98 -18.31
C GLN A 422 -11.85 9.89 -19.39
N GLU A 423 -11.04 10.90 -19.02
CA GLU A 423 -10.41 11.79 -20.00
C GLU A 423 -9.39 11.08 -20.88
N ALA A 424 -8.58 10.18 -20.32
CA ALA A 424 -7.62 9.41 -21.10
C ALA A 424 -8.29 8.44 -22.06
N ILE A 425 -9.40 7.80 -21.67
CA ILE A 425 -10.19 6.93 -22.54
C ILE A 425 -10.88 7.75 -23.64
N ARG A 426 -11.38 8.95 -23.32
CA ARG A 426 -11.95 9.85 -24.33
C ARG A 426 -10.93 10.21 -25.40
N ARG A 427 -9.70 10.55 -25.01
CA ARG A 427 -8.60 10.86 -25.94
C ARG A 427 -8.16 9.63 -26.74
N LEU A 428 -7.98 8.49 -26.06
CA LEU A 428 -7.58 7.25 -26.71
C LEU A 428 -8.61 6.79 -27.76
N ARG A 429 -9.91 6.94 -27.50
CA ARG A 429 -10.96 6.68 -28.50
C ARG A 429 -10.82 7.54 -29.74
N GLN A 430 -10.60 8.85 -29.57
CA GLN A 430 -10.42 9.78 -30.70
C GLN A 430 -9.20 9.39 -31.55
N GLN A 431 -8.12 8.93 -30.91
CA GLN A 431 -6.93 8.46 -31.62
C GLN A 431 -7.17 7.13 -32.35
N LEU A 432 -7.88 6.18 -31.72
CA LEU A 432 -8.23 4.90 -32.34
C LEU A 432 -9.18 5.06 -33.54
N GLU A 433 -10.11 6.03 -33.49
CA GLU A 433 -11.00 6.37 -34.61
C GLU A 433 -10.26 7.03 -35.78
N ALA A 434 -9.14 7.72 -35.52
CA ALA A 434 -8.34 8.41 -36.54
C ALA A 434 -7.37 7.47 -37.27
N VAL A 435 -7.14 6.25 -36.76
CA VAL A 435 -6.21 5.29 -37.35
C VAL A 435 -6.90 4.46 -38.43
N SER A 436 -6.29 4.42 -39.62
CA SER A 436 -6.74 3.61 -40.75
C SER A 436 -5.60 2.68 -41.19
N PRO A 437 -5.78 1.35 -41.15
CA PRO A 437 -7.01 0.61 -40.82
C PRO A 437 -7.34 0.61 -39.31
N PRO A 438 -8.64 0.54 -38.93
CA PRO A 438 -9.08 0.60 -37.55
C PRO A 438 -8.65 -0.64 -36.75
N ILE A 439 -7.95 -0.44 -35.63
CA ILE A 439 -7.37 -1.52 -34.81
C ILE A 439 -8.39 -2.09 -33.80
N GLY A 440 -9.34 -1.28 -33.35
CA GLY A 440 -10.39 -1.70 -32.41
C GLY A 440 -11.07 -0.52 -31.73
N ALA A 441 -12.13 -0.80 -30.98
CA ALA A 441 -12.92 0.21 -30.26
C ALA A 441 -12.95 -0.07 -28.76
N ILE A 442 -12.92 0.99 -27.94
CA ILE A 442 -13.15 0.88 -26.50
C ILE A 442 -14.61 1.16 -26.21
N GLU A 443 -15.36 0.18 -25.73
CA GLU A 443 -16.75 0.29 -25.32
C GLU A 443 -16.86 0.61 -23.82
N ASN A 444 -17.94 1.30 -23.44
CA ASN A 444 -18.26 1.56 -22.03
C ASN A 444 -19.33 0.56 -21.59
N ASP A 445 -19.01 -0.28 -20.60
CA ASP A 445 -19.98 -1.13 -19.94
C ASP A 445 -20.50 -0.39 -18.70
N ARG A 446 -21.77 0.04 -18.77
CA ARG A 446 -22.37 1.00 -17.83
C ARG A 446 -22.21 0.51 -16.38
N GLY A 447 -21.43 1.25 -15.59
CA GLY A 447 -21.19 0.98 -14.17
C GLY A 447 -20.20 -0.16 -13.90
N ARG A 448 -19.63 -0.80 -14.93
CA ARG A 448 -18.68 -1.92 -14.79
C ARG A 448 -17.26 -1.57 -15.25
N GLY A 449 -17.14 -0.68 -16.24
CA GLY A 449 -15.84 -0.21 -16.72
C GLY A 449 -15.77 -0.17 -18.23
N TYR A 450 -14.60 -0.49 -18.77
CA TYR A 450 -14.29 -0.32 -20.19
C TYR A 450 -13.82 -1.63 -20.80
N ARG A 451 -14.22 -1.89 -22.03
CA ARG A 451 -13.83 -3.09 -22.78
C ARG A 451 -13.24 -2.70 -24.11
N PHE A 452 -12.10 -3.27 -24.46
CA PHE A 452 -11.54 -3.14 -25.79
C PHE A 452 -12.01 -4.29 -26.68
N VAL A 453 -12.56 -3.94 -27.84
CA VAL A 453 -13.02 -4.87 -28.87
C VAL A 453 -12.12 -4.69 -30.09
N PRO A 454 -11.21 -5.64 -30.38
CA PRO A 454 -10.36 -5.57 -31.56
C PRO A 454 -11.21 -5.66 -32.83
N THR A 455 -10.87 -4.89 -33.86
CA THR A 455 -11.49 -5.04 -35.18
C THR A 455 -11.00 -6.38 -35.75
N GLN A 456 -11.91 -7.27 -36.16
CA GLN A 456 -11.50 -8.49 -36.84
C GLN A 456 -10.87 -8.11 -38.19
N GLY A 457 -9.63 -8.54 -38.40
CA GLY A 457 -8.96 -8.50 -39.70
C GLY A 457 -9.50 -9.57 -40.63
#